data_AF-A0A2P8GIZ3-F1
#
_entry.id   AF-A0A2P8GIZ3-F1
#
_cell.length_a   1.000
_cell.length_b   1.000
_cell.length_c   1.000
_cell.angle_alpha   90.00
_cell.angle_beta   90.00
_cell.angle_gamma   90.00
#
_symmetry.space_group_name_H-M   'P 1'
#
loop_
_entity.id
_entity.type
_entity.pdbx_description
1 polymer ?
#
loop_
_entity_poly.entity_id
_entity_poly.type
_entity_poly.pdbx_seq_one_letter_code
_entity_poly.pdbx_strand_id
1 'polypeptide(L)'
;MEPYRYDTLSEAVNDLQKRGYTHDFLIEDGAECLFCKQRSLELSPEEFVIDEIHRFEGMTDPADESIVFAISSSQHDIHGLVINSFGADFGYRSSKLVEDLHRRARGN
;
A
#
# COMPACT_ATOMS: atom_id res chain seq x y z
N MET A 1 -22.16 4.70 -3.85
CA MET A 1 -20.82 5.17 -4.22
C MET A 1 -20.15 3.96 -4.85
N GLU A 2 -19.93 3.99 -6.16
CA GLU A 2 -19.38 2.85 -6.90
C GLU A 2 -17.97 2.54 -6.38
N PRO A 3 -17.62 1.26 -6.19
CA PRO A 3 -16.25 0.91 -5.86
C PRO A 3 -15.37 1.40 -7.01
N TYR A 4 -14.40 2.27 -6.73
CA TYR A 4 -13.38 2.63 -7.71
C TYR A 4 -12.66 1.35 -8.11
N ARG A 5 -13.01 0.80 -9.27
CA ARG A 5 -12.32 -0.32 -9.89
C ARG A 5 -11.44 0.26 -10.97
N TYR A 6 -10.15 0.15 -10.75
CA TYR A 6 -9.17 0.47 -11.76
C TYR A 6 -8.89 -0.80 -12.56
N ASP A 7 -8.72 -0.68 -13.87
CA ASP A 7 -8.32 -1.81 -14.73
C ASP A 7 -6.84 -2.14 -14.55
N THR A 8 -6.02 -1.14 -14.22
CA THR A 8 -4.57 -1.30 -14.05
C THR A 8 -4.05 -0.64 -12.78
N LEU A 9 -2.95 -1.18 -12.24
CA LEU A 9 -2.21 -0.59 -11.13
C LEU A 9 -1.83 0.87 -11.42
N SER A 10 -1.37 1.15 -12.63
CA SER A 10 -0.98 2.50 -13.05
C SER A 10 -2.14 3.49 -12.98
N GLU A 11 -3.36 3.08 -13.34
CA GLU A 11 -4.54 3.94 -13.21
C GLU A 11 -4.89 4.23 -11.76
N ALA A 12 -4.85 3.21 -10.91
CA ALA A 12 -5.11 3.36 -9.48
C ALA A 12 -4.13 4.33 -8.82
N VAL A 13 -2.84 4.13 -9.06
CA VAL A 13 -1.77 5.00 -8.56
C VAL A 13 -1.95 6.43 -9.08
N ASN A 14 -2.23 6.60 -10.37
CA ASN A 14 -2.40 7.92 -10.97
C ASN A 14 -3.63 8.66 -10.42
N ASP A 15 -4.75 7.96 -10.16
CA ASP A 15 -5.93 8.56 -9.54
C ASP A 15 -5.67 8.94 -8.08
N LEU A 16 -5.07 8.03 -7.31
CA LEU A 16 -4.67 8.30 -5.92
C LEU A 16 -3.71 9.50 -5.84
N GLN A 17 -2.73 9.59 -6.74
CA GLN A 17 -1.85 10.75 -6.83
C GLN A 17 -2.62 12.05 -7.13
N LYS A 18 -3.62 12.02 -8.00
CA LYS A 18 -4.50 13.18 -8.26
C LYS A 18 -5.35 13.58 -7.05
N ARG A 19 -5.71 12.63 -6.18
CA ARG A 19 -6.39 12.90 -4.90
C ARG A 19 -5.48 13.50 -3.84
N GLY A 20 -4.16 13.44 -4.02
CA GLY A 20 -3.17 13.98 -3.09
C GLY A 20 -2.28 12.93 -2.42
N TYR A 21 -2.46 11.63 -2.74
CA TYR A 21 -1.57 10.56 -2.29
C TYR A 21 -0.30 10.55 -3.15
N THR A 22 0.55 11.55 -2.96
CA THR A 22 1.79 11.72 -3.74
C THR A 22 3.01 11.10 -3.08
N HIS A 23 2.85 10.55 -1.88
CA HIS A 23 3.95 9.96 -1.14
C HIS A 23 4.07 8.46 -1.38
N ASP A 24 5.27 7.98 -1.65
CA ASP A 24 5.57 6.56 -1.78
C ASP A 24 6.07 6.00 -0.44
N PHE A 25 5.32 5.06 0.11
CA PHE A 25 5.68 4.34 1.32
C PHE A 25 6.12 2.93 0.98
N LEU A 26 7.23 2.52 1.58
CA LEU A 26 7.83 1.21 1.39
C LEU A 26 7.89 0.48 2.72
N ILE A 27 7.80 -0.84 2.64
CA ILE A 27 7.94 -1.70 3.81
C ILE A 27 9.38 -2.21 3.79
N GLU A 28 10.18 -1.74 4.75
CA GLU A 28 11.54 -2.25 4.90
C GLU A 28 11.55 -3.65 5.51
N ASP A 29 12.58 -4.40 5.17
CA ASP A 29 12.74 -5.75 5.70
C ASP A 29 12.97 -5.76 7.20
N GLY A 30 12.23 -6.60 7.92
CA GLY A 30 12.31 -6.67 9.37
C GLY A 30 11.79 -5.42 10.09
N ALA A 31 11.30 -4.41 9.35
CA ALA A 31 10.68 -3.24 9.93
C ALA A 31 9.17 -3.47 10.13
N GLU A 32 8.67 -2.98 11.26
CA GLU A 32 7.24 -2.97 11.58
C GLU A 32 6.59 -1.62 11.20
N CYS A 33 7.32 -0.72 10.54
CA CYS A 33 6.89 0.63 10.17
C CYS A 33 6.98 0.84 8.65
N LEU A 34 6.21 1.79 8.14
CA LEU A 34 6.27 2.24 6.75
C LEU A 34 7.34 3.31 6.58
N PHE A 35 8.26 3.10 5.66
CA PHE A 35 9.31 4.05 5.35
C PHE A 35 8.92 4.95 4.16
N CYS A 36 8.83 6.24 4.40
CA CYS A 36 8.64 7.26 3.38
C CYS A 36 9.99 7.71 2.82
N LYS A 37 10.33 7.32 1.59
CA LYS A 37 11.60 7.74 0.97
C LYS A 37 11.69 9.25 0.76
N GLN A 38 10.59 9.92 0.42
CA GLN A 38 10.59 11.35 0.11
C GLN A 38 10.80 12.22 1.35
N ARG A 39 10.31 11.80 2.51
CA ARG A 39 10.42 12.53 3.78
C ARG A 39 11.49 11.95 4.71
N SER A 40 12.06 10.79 4.37
CA SER A 40 12.91 9.98 5.26
C SER A 40 12.26 9.82 6.63
N LEU A 41 10.97 9.47 6.63
CA LEU A 41 10.12 9.35 7.81
C LEU A 41 9.62 7.92 7.92
N GLU A 42 9.59 7.39 9.13
CA GLU A 42 8.98 6.11 9.45
C GLU A 42 7.61 6.36 10.07
N LEU A 43 6.58 5.67 9.55
CA LEU A 43 5.24 5.69 10.11
C LEU A 43 4.92 4.33 10.74
N SER A 44 4.64 4.35 12.03
CA SER A 44 4.19 3.15 12.73
C SER A 44 2.76 2.77 12.29
N PRO A 45 2.36 1.50 12.41
CA PRO A 45 1.01 1.03 12.05
C PRO A 45 -0.13 1.73 12.80
N GLU A 46 0.16 2.38 13.90
CA GLU A 46 -0.76 3.23 14.68
C GLU A 46 -0.74 4.71 14.26
N GLU A 47 0.24 5.13 13.46
CA GLU A 47 0.38 6.50 12.95
C GLU A 47 -0.26 6.71 11.58
N PHE A 48 -0.63 5.63 10.89
CA PHE A 48 -1.36 5.70 9.62
C PHE A 48 -2.63 4.87 9.66
N VAL A 49 -3.55 5.21 8.77
CA VAL A 49 -4.79 4.47 8.51
C VAL A 49 -4.83 4.07 7.04
N ILE A 50 -5.43 2.92 6.76
CA ILE A 50 -5.66 2.45 5.39
C ILE A 50 -7.02 2.98 4.96
N ASP A 51 -7.03 3.92 4.00
CA ASP A 51 -8.26 4.45 3.43
C ASP A 51 -8.82 3.53 2.36
N GLU A 52 -7.96 3.02 1.46
CA GLU A 52 -8.38 2.19 0.33
C GLU A 52 -7.41 1.05 0.05
N ILE A 53 -7.93 -0.04 -0.51
CA ILE A 53 -7.17 -1.23 -0.86
C ILE A 53 -7.59 -1.69 -2.25
N HIS A 54 -6.62 -1.76 -3.15
CA HIS A 54 -6.83 -2.12 -4.54
C HIS A 54 -5.90 -3.28 -4.91
N ARG A 55 -6.46 -4.44 -5.22
CA ARG A 55 -5.71 -5.63 -5.65
C ARG A 55 -5.79 -5.76 -7.17
N PHE A 56 -4.64 -5.96 -7.78
CA PHE A 56 -4.43 -6.14 -9.20
C PHE A 56 -3.74 -7.47 -9.44
N GLU A 57 -4.20 -8.20 -10.44
CA GLU A 57 -3.49 -9.37 -10.94
C GLU A 57 -2.46 -8.90 -11.97
N GLY A 58 -1.26 -9.48 -11.93
CA GLY A 58 -0.16 -9.13 -12.79
C GLY A 58 -0.53 -9.39 -14.25
N MET A 59 -0.24 -8.41 -15.12
CA MET A 59 -0.48 -8.59 -16.56
C MET A 59 0.38 -9.72 -17.17
N THR A 60 1.55 -9.98 -16.57
CA THR A 60 2.53 -10.96 -17.08
C THR A 60 2.24 -12.36 -16.59
N ASP A 61 1.89 -12.50 -15.31
CA ASP A 61 1.59 -13.79 -14.69
C ASP A 61 0.38 -13.63 -13.78
N PRO A 62 -0.70 -14.42 -13.95
CA PRO A 62 -1.87 -14.35 -13.08
C PRO A 62 -1.56 -14.78 -11.63
N ALA A 63 -0.41 -15.41 -11.38
CA ALA A 63 0.08 -15.67 -10.03
C ALA A 63 0.86 -14.48 -9.42
N ASP A 64 1.24 -13.49 -10.22
CA ASP A 64 1.76 -12.23 -9.72
C ASP A 64 0.58 -11.35 -9.31
N GLU A 65 0.63 -10.79 -8.11
CA GLU A 65 -0.45 -9.99 -7.56
C GLU A 65 0.12 -8.73 -6.96
N SER A 66 -0.38 -7.58 -7.38
CA SER A 66 0.00 -6.29 -6.83
C SER A 66 -1.14 -5.69 -6.03
N ILE A 67 -0.88 -5.33 -4.78
CA ILE A 67 -1.84 -4.68 -3.90
C ILE A 67 -1.36 -3.26 -3.62
N VAL A 68 -2.21 -2.30 -3.94
CA VAL A 68 -2.00 -0.88 -3.63
C VAL A 68 -2.86 -0.54 -2.42
N PHE A 69 -2.22 -0.09 -1.36
CA PHE A 69 -2.87 0.45 -0.18
C PHE A 69 -2.75 1.97 -0.20
N ALA A 70 -3.87 2.68 -0.23
CA ALA A 70 -3.90 4.11 0.00
C ALA A 70 -3.94 4.33 1.51
N ILE A 71 -2.97 5.06 2.03
CA ILE A 71 -2.86 5.35 3.45
C ILE A 71 -2.79 6.85 3.71
N SER A 72 -3.34 7.26 4.83
CA SER A 72 -3.23 8.62 5.34
C SER A 72 -2.72 8.57 6.78
N SER A 73 -1.91 9.56 7.13
CA SER A 73 -1.45 9.77 8.50
C SER A 73 -2.03 11.07 9.01
N SER A 74 -3.02 10.96 9.89
CA SER A 74 -3.61 12.12 10.56
C SER A 74 -2.63 12.80 11.53
N GLN A 75 -1.59 12.07 11.98
CA GLN A 75 -0.57 12.62 12.88
C GLN A 75 0.41 13.54 12.14
N HIS A 76 0.82 13.15 10.94
CA HIS A 76 1.79 13.89 10.13
C HIS A 76 1.15 14.70 9.00
N ASP A 77 -0.18 14.63 8.85
CA ASP A 77 -0.98 15.21 7.76
C ASP A 77 -0.42 14.83 6.37
N ILE A 78 -0.02 13.56 6.21
CA ILE A 78 0.57 13.05 4.96
C ILE A 78 -0.28 11.94 4.37
N HIS A 79 -0.37 11.94 3.04
CA HIS A 79 -1.11 10.98 2.25
C HIS A 79 -0.15 10.30 1.28
N GLY A 80 -0.19 8.98 1.24
CA GLY A 80 0.62 8.22 0.30
C GLY A 80 0.10 6.82 0.03
N LEU A 81 0.85 6.13 -0.79
CA LEU A 81 0.50 4.83 -1.32
C LEU A 81 1.61 3.83 -1.02
N VAL A 82 1.18 2.64 -0.63
CA VAL A 82 2.04 1.48 -0.41
C VAL A 82 1.72 0.49 -1.51
N ILE A 83 2.70 0.21 -2.36
CA ILE A 83 2.56 -0.81 -3.40
C ILE A 83 3.27 -2.07 -2.92
N ASN A 84 2.52 -3.16 -2.81
CA ASN A 84 3.03 -4.46 -2.44
C ASN A 84 2.80 -5.45 -3.58
N SER A 85 3.87 -5.78 -4.30
CA SER A 85 3.87 -6.74 -5.40
C SER A 85 4.34 -8.11 -4.91
N PHE A 86 3.43 -9.08 -4.89
CA PHE A 86 3.64 -10.48 -4.60
C PHE A 86 3.86 -11.24 -5.90
N GLY A 87 5.10 -11.63 -6.18
CA GLY A 87 5.44 -12.51 -7.29
C GLY A 87 5.98 -13.84 -6.80
N ALA A 88 6.00 -14.86 -7.68
CA ALA A 88 6.57 -16.17 -7.40
C ALA A 88 8.08 -16.15 -7.07
N ASP A 89 8.79 -15.07 -7.45
CA ASP A 89 10.25 -14.97 -7.34
C ASP A 89 10.73 -14.02 -6.21
N PHE A 90 9.86 -13.14 -5.70
CA PHE A 90 10.23 -12.24 -4.61
C PHE A 90 9.75 -12.81 -3.29
N GLY A 91 10.66 -13.57 -2.67
CA GLY A 91 10.50 -14.17 -1.35
C GLY A 91 9.80 -13.23 -0.38
N TYR A 92 8.58 -13.62 -0.04
CA TYR A 92 7.90 -13.47 1.24
C TYR A 92 8.56 -12.43 2.16
N ARG A 93 8.38 -11.15 1.87
CA ARG A 93 8.40 -10.13 2.92
C ARG A 93 6.99 -10.06 3.49
N SER A 94 6.60 -11.15 4.13
CA SER A 94 5.58 -11.10 5.18
C SER A 94 6.23 -10.43 6.37
N SER A 95 6.52 -9.14 6.19
CA SER A 95 6.74 -8.31 7.35
C SER A 95 5.46 -8.42 8.15
N LYS A 96 5.62 -8.55 9.46
CA LYS A 96 4.51 -8.58 10.41
C LYS A 96 3.54 -7.41 10.17
N LEU A 97 4.05 -6.31 9.62
CA LEU A 97 3.30 -5.17 9.13
C LEU A 97 2.31 -5.54 8.01
N VAL A 98 2.73 -6.21 6.92
CA VAL A 98 1.82 -6.64 5.85
C VAL A 98 0.72 -7.55 6.40
N GLU A 99 1.07 -8.48 7.28
CA GLU A 99 0.10 -9.37 7.90
C GLU A 99 -0.90 -8.59 8.78
N ASP A 100 -0.43 -7.57 9.50
CA ASP A 100 -1.28 -6.68 10.29
C ASP A 100 -2.17 -5.79 9.41
N LEU A 101 -1.65 -5.25 8.31
CA LEU A 101 -2.43 -4.51 7.29
C LEU A 101 -3.56 -5.38 6.74
N HIS A 102 -3.26 -6.62 6.37
CA HIS A 102 -4.25 -7.57 5.88
C HIS A 102 -5.30 -7.93 6.94
N ARG A 103 -4.88 -8.06 8.21
CA ARG A 103 -5.81 -8.30 9.33
C ARG A 103 -6.77 -7.13 9.53
N ARG A 104 -6.27 -5.90 9.47
CA ARG A 104 -7.06 -4.67 9.60
C ARG A 104 -8.01 -4.50 8.42
N ALA A 105 -7.54 -4.79 7.21
CA ALA A 105 -8.33 -4.74 5.97
C ALA A 105 -9.57 -5.65 5.98
N ARG A 106 -9.51 -6.80 6.69
CA ARG A 106 -10.63 -7.75 6.78
C ARG A 106 -11.52 -7.59 8.02
N GLY A 107 -11.24 -6.60 8.87
CA GLY A 107 -11.80 -6.50 10.22
C GLY A 107 -12.92 -5.47 10.44
N ASN A 108 -13.51 -4.88 9.39
CA ASN A 108 -14.60 -3.91 9.53
C ASN A 108 -15.81 -4.25 8.66
#